data_AF-A0A0B3B6J0-F1
#
_entry.id   AF-A0A0B3B6J0-F1
#
_cell.length_a   1.000
_cell.length_b   1.000
_cell.length_c   1.000
_cell.angle_alpha   90.00
_cell.angle_beta   90.00
_cell.angle_gamma   90.00
#
_symmetry.space_group_name_H-M   'P 1'
#
loop_
_entity.id
_entity.type
_entity.pdbx_description
1 polymer ?
#
loop_
_entity_poly.entity_id
_entity_poly.type
_entity_poly.pdbx_seq_one_letter_code
_entity_poly.pdbx_strand_id
1 'polypeptide(L)'
;MFFEIANLILSVLTFIVLIIYAYCTYLIAKDVYEPFVSFSFKQISISPTSKSPSHISFNMLNKSKVEVEVFGKLWSKVEDKLFEGQGGFYGNGYSWILQPFTEGFGHFELRGFNNKEGIELGKFVKTNKIPSIKFNFQIKYRKVGSKKWKKSSPQKYAYNFDKELLWLDV
;
A
#
# COMPACT_ATOMS: atom_id res chain seq x y z
N MET A 1 56.24 -22.15 5.60
CA MET A 1 55.95 -21.57 4.28
C MET A 1 54.62 -22.02 3.67
N PHE A 2 54.42 -23.26 3.22
CA PHE A 2 53.13 -23.69 2.61
C PHE A 2 51.93 -23.51 3.56
N PHE A 3 52.08 -23.90 4.82
CA PHE A 3 51.04 -23.77 5.84
C PHE A 3 50.69 -22.30 6.15
N GLU A 4 51.68 -21.40 6.12
CA GLU A 4 51.48 -19.96 6.34
C GLU A 4 50.77 -19.31 5.14
N ILE A 5 51.15 -19.71 3.92
CA ILE A 5 50.49 -19.26 2.68
C ILE A 5 49.03 -19.74 2.66
N ALA A 6 48.77 -21.00 3.04
CA ALA A 6 47.42 -21.54 3.13
C ALA A 6 46.56 -20.79 4.17
N ASN A 7 47.11 -20.50 5.36
CA ASN A 7 46.42 -19.72 6.38
C ASN A 7 46.16 -18.27 5.96
N LEU A 8 47.09 -17.65 5.24
CA LEU A 8 46.92 -16.31 4.69
C LEU A 8 45.78 -16.28 3.67
N ILE A 9 45.76 -17.24 2.72
CA ILE A 9 44.69 -17.37 1.73
C ILE A 9 43.34 -17.59 2.41
N LEU A 10 43.28 -18.48 3.41
CA LEU A 10 42.06 -18.73 4.18
C LEU A 10 41.57 -17.46 4.86
N SER A 11 42.48 -16.71 5.51
CA SER A 11 42.14 -15.48 6.22
C SER A 11 41.61 -14.39 5.28
N VAL A 12 42.21 -14.25 4.09
CA VAL A 12 41.75 -13.30 3.07
C VAL A 12 40.37 -13.70 2.54
N LEU A 13 40.13 -14.98 2.27
CA LEU A 13 38.82 -15.49 1.86
C LEU A 13 37.75 -15.24 2.93
N THR A 14 38.06 -15.52 4.20
CA THR A 14 37.15 -15.23 5.31
C THR A 14 36.83 -13.74 5.39
N PHE A 15 37.83 -12.86 5.20
CA PHE A 15 37.61 -11.42 5.19
C PHE A 15 36.70 -10.97 4.03
N ILE A 16 36.89 -11.52 2.84
CA ILE A 16 36.03 -11.26 1.68
C ILE A 16 34.59 -11.69 1.97
N VAL A 17 34.39 -12.90 2.49
CA VAL A 17 33.06 -13.41 2.84
C VAL A 17 32.38 -12.52 3.89
N LEU A 18 33.11 -12.06 4.90
CA LEU A 18 32.60 -11.14 5.91
C LEU A 18 32.17 -9.79 5.32
N ILE A 19 32.96 -9.23 4.38
CA ILE A 19 32.59 -8.00 3.69
C ILE A 19 31.30 -8.18 2.89
N ILE A 20 31.19 -9.27 2.12
CA ILE A 20 29.99 -9.57 1.33
C ILE A 20 28.77 -9.72 2.24
N TYR A 21 28.91 -10.47 3.34
CA TYR A 21 27.86 -10.66 4.32
C TYR A 21 27.40 -9.33 4.95
N ALA A 22 28.34 -8.47 5.35
CA ALA A 22 28.04 -7.16 5.91
C ALA A 22 27.33 -6.25 4.89
N TYR A 23 27.76 -6.29 3.62
CA TYR A 23 27.14 -5.54 2.54
C TYR A 23 25.70 -6.00 2.25
N CYS A 24 25.46 -7.32 2.14
CA CYS A 24 24.11 -7.87 1.98
C CYS A 24 23.21 -7.50 3.16
N THR A 25 23.73 -7.60 4.39
CA THR A 25 23.00 -7.20 5.60
C THR A 25 22.65 -5.71 5.58
N TYR A 26 23.57 -4.85 5.13
CA TYR A 26 23.34 -3.43 4.95
C TYR A 26 22.24 -3.15 3.91
N LEU A 27 22.25 -3.84 2.76
CA LEU A 27 21.21 -3.69 1.75
C LEU A 27 19.83 -4.06 2.30
N ILE A 28 19.72 -5.22 2.96
CA ILE A 28 18.47 -5.63 3.61
C ILE A 28 18.04 -4.58 4.64
N ALA A 29 18.96 -4.08 5.46
CA ALA A 29 18.65 -3.07 6.47
C ALA A 29 18.21 -1.73 5.86
N LYS A 30 18.79 -1.35 4.71
CA LYS A 30 18.46 -0.15 3.94
C LYS A 30 17.06 -0.25 3.33
N ASP A 31 16.71 -1.41 2.77
CA ASP A 31 15.39 -1.63 2.17
C ASP A 31 14.24 -1.52 3.19
N VAL A 32 14.49 -1.84 4.47
CA VAL A 32 13.46 -1.66 5.52
C VAL A 32 13.22 -0.19 5.90
N TYR A 33 14.06 0.76 5.45
CA TYR A 33 13.81 2.19 5.66
C TYR A 33 13.00 2.85 4.54
N GLU A 34 12.80 2.18 3.41
CA GLU A 34 11.93 2.70 2.37
C GLU A 34 10.45 2.59 2.81
N PRO A 35 9.66 3.66 2.67
CA PRO A 35 8.26 3.62 3.06
C PRO A 35 7.50 2.65 2.15
N PHE A 36 7.07 1.54 2.72
CA PHE A 36 6.35 0.50 2.00
C PHE A 36 5.00 0.22 2.67
N VAL A 37 3.93 0.54 1.94
CA VAL A 37 2.55 0.26 2.37
C VAL A 37 1.86 -0.58 1.30
N SER A 38 1.37 -1.74 1.69
CA SER A 38 0.51 -2.57 0.85
C SER A 38 -0.96 -2.34 1.19
N PHE A 39 -1.81 -2.32 0.16
CA PHE A 39 -3.26 -2.22 0.26
C PHE A 39 -3.91 -3.50 -0.23
N SER A 40 -4.98 -3.96 0.42
CA SER A 40 -5.89 -4.94 -0.16
C SER A 40 -7.30 -4.36 -0.11
N PHE A 41 -8.10 -4.64 -1.13
CA PHE A 41 -9.49 -4.18 -1.21
C PHE A 41 -10.41 -5.39 -1.38
N LYS A 42 -11.53 -5.40 -0.67
CA LYS A 42 -12.54 -6.44 -0.78
C LYS A 42 -13.93 -5.82 -0.85
N GLN A 43 -14.70 -6.16 -1.87
CA GLN A 43 -16.11 -5.77 -1.94
C GLN A 43 -16.90 -6.65 -0.98
N ILE A 44 -17.59 -6.02 -0.03
CA ILE A 44 -18.52 -6.68 0.88
C ILE A 44 -19.93 -6.33 0.41
N SER A 45 -20.55 -7.27 -0.29
CA SER A 45 -21.95 -7.20 -0.69
C SER A 45 -22.81 -7.62 0.49
N ILE A 46 -23.62 -6.70 1.01
CA ILE A 46 -24.63 -7.06 2.02
C ILE A 46 -25.90 -7.47 1.26
N SER A 47 -26.49 -8.60 1.66
CA SER A 47 -27.67 -9.25 1.06
C SER A 47 -28.71 -8.28 0.45
N PRO A 48 -29.40 -8.62 -0.66
CA PRO A 48 -30.46 -7.79 -1.27
C PRO A 48 -31.62 -7.45 -0.33
N THR A 49 -31.75 -8.13 0.82
CA THR A 49 -32.73 -7.83 1.88
C THR A 49 -32.25 -6.82 2.92
N SER A 50 -30.98 -6.43 2.90
CA SER A 50 -30.40 -5.46 3.83
C SER A 50 -30.51 -4.04 3.28
N LYS A 51 -30.95 -3.11 4.13
CA LYS A 51 -30.98 -1.66 3.83
C LYS A 51 -29.58 -1.02 3.78
N SER A 52 -28.54 -1.76 4.16
CA SER A 52 -27.16 -1.25 4.21
C SER A 52 -26.51 -1.34 2.84
N PRO A 53 -25.91 -0.23 2.34
CA PRO A 53 -25.27 -0.23 1.03
C PRO A 53 -24.07 -1.18 1.00
N SER A 54 -23.78 -1.72 -0.18
CA SER A 54 -22.50 -2.40 -0.42
C SER A 54 -21.34 -1.46 -0.10
N HIS A 55 -20.26 -1.99 0.45
CA HIS A 55 -19.06 -1.24 0.79
C HIS A 55 -17.80 -1.99 0.34
N ILE A 56 -16.68 -1.27 0.21
CA ILE A 56 -15.38 -1.85 -0.08
C ILE A 56 -14.57 -1.78 1.20
N SER A 57 -14.22 -2.90 1.83
CA SER A 57 -13.25 -2.90 2.91
C SER A 57 -11.83 -2.82 2.35
N PHE A 58 -10.92 -2.27 3.14
CA PHE A 58 -9.51 -2.30 2.83
C PHE A 58 -8.66 -2.61 4.05
N ASN A 59 -7.52 -3.25 3.79
CA ASN A 59 -6.43 -3.41 4.75
C ASN A 59 -5.19 -2.70 4.22
N MET A 60 -4.53 -1.92 5.05
CA MET A 60 -3.23 -1.31 4.80
C MET A 60 -2.21 -1.95 5.73
N LEU A 61 -1.10 -2.42 5.21
CA LEU A 61 0.00 -2.93 6.01
C LEU A 61 1.24 -2.11 5.75
N ASN A 62 1.77 -1.46 6.79
CA ASN A 62 3.07 -0.80 6.74
C ASN A 62 4.17 -1.82 7.03
N LYS A 63 4.96 -2.20 6.03
CA LYS A 63 6.08 -3.16 6.22
C LYS A 63 7.43 -2.46 6.49
N SER A 64 7.42 -1.14 6.67
CA SER A 64 8.64 -0.36 6.90
C SER A 64 8.92 -0.12 8.38
N LYS A 65 10.16 0.24 8.71
CA LYS A 65 10.60 0.66 10.07
C LYS A 65 10.21 2.11 10.40
N VAL A 66 9.54 2.81 9.49
CA VAL A 66 9.18 4.22 9.63
C VAL A 66 7.68 4.38 9.82
N GLU A 67 7.28 5.45 10.51
CA GLU A 67 5.87 5.85 10.51
C GLU A 67 5.52 6.38 9.13
N VAL A 68 4.38 5.93 8.62
CA VAL A 68 3.92 6.29 7.28
C VAL A 68 2.59 7.01 7.37
N GLU A 69 2.51 8.16 6.74
CA GLU A 69 1.28 8.92 6.52
C GLU A 69 0.84 8.75 5.06
N VAL A 70 -0.30 8.10 4.87
CA VAL A 70 -0.89 7.83 3.57
C VAL A 70 -1.99 8.85 3.29
N PHE A 71 -1.94 9.47 2.11
CA PHE A 71 -2.99 10.30 1.54
C PHE A 71 -3.53 9.62 0.29
N GLY A 72 -4.84 9.43 0.20
CA GLY A 72 -5.43 8.64 -0.88
C GLY A 72 -6.58 9.36 -1.58
N LYS A 73 -6.71 9.08 -2.88
CA LYS A 73 -7.91 9.38 -3.66
C LYS A 73 -8.32 8.12 -4.41
N LEU A 74 -9.50 7.61 -4.07
CA LEU A 74 -10.07 6.41 -4.68
C LEU A 74 -10.95 6.79 -5.88
N TRP A 75 -10.78 6.05 -6.97
CA TRP A 75 -11.62 6.14 -8.15
C TRP A 75 -11.91 4.75 -8.70
N SER A 76 -13.14 4.56 -9.16
CA SER A 76 -13.61 3.28 -9.71
C SER A 76 -14.06 3.50 -11.14
N LYS A 77 -13.83 2.51 -12.01
CA LYS A 77 -14.34 2.51 -13.39
C LYS A 77 -15.28 1.33 -13.54
N VAL A 78 -16.56 1.62 -13.81
CA VAL A 78 -17.62 0.62 -14.04
C VAL A 78 -18.33 0.99 -15.33
N GLU A 79 -18.44 0.05 -16.28
CA GLU A 79 -19.14 0.27 -17.56
C GLU A 79 -18.69 1.56 -18.29
N ASP A 80 -17.37 1.77 -18.36
CA ASP A 80 -16.74 2.98 -18.90
C ASP A 80 -17.01 4.32 -18.18
N LYS A 81 -17.82 4.31 -17.12
CA LYS A 81 -18.06 5.47 -16.28
C LYS A 81 -17.06 5.53 -15.13
N LEU A 82 -16.48 6.71 -14.94
CA LEU A 82 -15.57 7.03 -13.83
C LEU A 82 -16.38 7.52 -12.63
N PHE A 83 -16.17 6.91 -11.47
CA PHE A 83 -16.73 7.30 -10.19
C PHE A 83 -15.61 7.74 -9.27
N GLU A 84 -15.78 8.90 -8.66
CA GLU A 84 -14.77 9.51 -7.79
C GLU A 84 -15.35 9.73 -6.40
N GLY A 85 -14.54 9.45 -5.37
CA GLY A 85 -14.90 9.75 -3.99
C GLY A 85 -14.92 11.26 -3.78
N GLN A 86 -16.09 11.82 -3.41
CA GLN A 86 -16.22 13.26 -3.20
C GLN A 86 -15.91 13.62 -1.73
N GLY A 87 -14.73 14.18 -1.51
CA GLY A 87 -14.33 14.76 -0.22
C GLY A 87 -14.09 13.75 0.91
N GLY A 88 -13.88 14.29 2.12
CA GLY A 88 -13.59 13.50 3.32
C GLY A 88 -12.33 12.65 3.21
N PHE A 89 -12.29 11.53 3.94
CA PHE A 89 -11.17 10.57 3.94
C PHE A 89 -10.91 9.99 2.54
N TYR A 90 -11.89 10.07 1.64
CA TYR A 90 -11.92 9.38 0.35
C TYR A 90 -11.48 10.25 -0.83
N GLY A 91 -11.50 11.57 -0.65
CA GLY A 91 -11.14 12.60 -1.63
C GLY A 91 -9.87 13.35 -1.28
N ASN A 92 -8.91 12.72 -0.57
CA ASN A 92 -7.65 13.34 -0.12
C ASN A 92 -7.83 14.40 0.99
N GLY A 93 -8.90 14.34 1.79
CA GLY A 93 -9.17 15.29 2.88
C GLY A 93 -8.52 14.93 4.22
N TYR A 94 -8.18 13.66 4.44
CA TYR A 94 -7.56 13.16 5.68
C TYR A 94 -6.49 12.11 5.38
N SER A 95 -5.53 11.94 6.28
CA SER A 95 -4.46 10.95 6.18
C SER A 95 -4.62 9.77 7.13
N TRP A 96 -4.06 8.63 6.74
CA TRP A 96 -3.85 7.48 7.63
C TRP A 96 -2.42 7.46 8.12
N ILE A 97 -2.22 7.47 9.44
CA ILE A 97 -0.91 7.29 10.05
C ILE A 97 -0.79 5.84 10.49
N LEU A 98 0.13 5.11 9.86
CA LEU A 98 0.46 3.72 10.18
C LEU A 98 1.80 3.67 10.92
N GLN A 99 1.80 3.00 12.06
CA GLN A 99 3.03 2.72 12.81
C GLN A 99 3.85 1.64 12.08
N PRO A 100 5.17 1.54 12.33
CA PRO A 100 5.99 0.49 11.74
C PRO A 100 5.42 -0.91 12.00
N PHE A 101 5.38 -1.75 10.97
CA PHE A 101 4.91 -3.14 11.06
C PHE A 101 3.49 -3.32 11.59
N THR A 102 2.63 -2.31 11.41
CA THR A 102 1.22 -2.37 11.81
C THR A 102 0.27 -2.39 10.62
N GLU A 103 -0.94 -2.87 10.90
CA GLU A 103 -2.05 -2.91 9.98
C GLU A 103 -3.09 -1.83 10.34
N GLY A 104 -3.70 -1.26 9.31
CA GLY A 104 -4.81 -0.33 9.41
C GLY A 104 -5.97 -0.82 8.56
N PHE A 105 -7.14 -0.93 9.16
CA PHE A 105 -8.35 -1.37 8.49
C PHE A 105 -9.31 -0.21 8.28
N GLY A 106 -10.05 -0.25 7.18
CA GLY A 106 -11.14 0.67 6.96
C GLY A 106 -12.14 0.16 5.95
N HIS A 107 -13.14 0.97 5.67
CA HIS A 107 -14.15 0.68 4.67
C HIS A 107 -14.55 1.95 3.91
N PHE A 108 -14.94 1.76 2.66
CA PHE A 108 -15.45 2.78 1.76
C PHE A 108 -16.93 2.50 1.50
N GLU A 109 -17.80 3.41 1.90
CA GLU A 109 -19.20 3.35 1.51
C GLU A 109 -19.37 3.76 0.05
N LEU A 110 -20.06 2.94 -0.75
CA LEU A 110 -20.27 3.23 -2.18
C LEU A 110 -21.16 4.45 -2.45
N ARG A 111 -21.89 4.94 -1.45
CA ARG A 111 -22.71 6.17 -1.55
C ARG A 111 -21.87 7.44 -1.68
N GLY A 112 -20.61 7.41 -1.22
CA GLY A 112 -19.69 8.56 -1.32
C GLY A 112 -19.04 8.72 -2.70
N PHE A 113 -19.35 7.86 -3.66
CA PHE A 113 -18.73 7.82 -4.98
C PHE A 113 -19.72 8.22 -6.06
N ASN A 114 -19.47 9.37 -6.69
CA ASN A 114 -20.32 9.90 -7.73
C ASN A 114 -19.55 10.04 -9.04
N ASN A 115 -20.24 9.80 -10.16
CA ASN A 115 -19.73 10.18 -11.48
C ASN A 115 -19.99 11.68 -11.75
N LYS A 116 -19.52 12.18 -12.91
CA LYS A 116 -19.76 13.57 -13.33
C LYS A 116 -21.24 13.94 -13.50
N GLU A 117 -22.10 12.94 -13.67
CA GLU A 117 -23.56 13.09 -13.83
C GLU A 117 -24.29 13.08 -12.46
N GLY A 118 -23.56 12.97 -11.34
CA GLY A 118 -24.13 12.90 -10.00
C GLY A 118 -24.74 11.55 -9.63
N ILE A 119 -24.45 10.50 -10.40
CA ILE A 119 -24.96 9.15 -10.16
C ILE A 119 -24.03 8.41 -9.19
N GLU A 120 -24.62 7.89 -8.12
CA GLU A 120 -23.93 7.08 -7.11
C GLU A 120 -23.49 5.72 -7.66
N LEU A 121 -22.24 5.35 -7.39
CA LEU A 121 -21.66 4.04 -7.71
C LEU A 121 -22.48 2.89 -7.12
N GLY A 122 -23.03 3.08 -5.91
CA GLY A 122 -23.89 2.11 -5.25
C GLY A 122 -25.13 1.69 -6.05
N LYS A 123 -25.56 2.46 -7.06
CA LYS A 123 -26.67 2.09 -7.96
C LYS A 123 -26.26 1.07 -9.01
N PHE A 124 -25.01 1.06 -9.43
CA PHE A 124 -24.47 0.12 -10.44
C PHE A 124 -24.02 -1.22 -9.83
N VAL A 125 -23.63 -1.20 -8.55
CA VAL A 125 -22.95 -2.31 -7.87
C VAL A 125 -23.93 -3.22 -7.10
N LYS A 126 -25.25 -2.98 -7.16
CA LYS A 126 -26.26 -3.79 -6.42
C LYS A 126 -26.31 -5.26 -6.84
N THR A 127 -25.90 -5.57 -8.06
CA THR A 127 -25.98 -6.90 -8.67
C THR A 127 -24.67 -7.35 -9.30
N ASN A 128 -23.79 -6.40 -9.65
CA ASN A 128 -22.54 -6.65 -10.36
C ASN A 128 -21.32 -6.36 -9.47
N LYS A 129 -20.28 -7.19 -9.58
CA LYS A 129 -18.97 -6.92 -8.97
C LYS A 129 -18.34 -5.67 -9.59
N ILE A 130 -17.60 -4.90 -8.80
CA ILE A 130 -16.79 -3.80 -9.33
C ILE A 130 -15.61 -4.40 -10.11
N PRO A 131 -15.49 -4.15 -11.43
CA PRO A 131 -14.48 -4.79 -12.26
C PRO A 131 -13.07 -4.24 -12.01
N SER A 132 -12.94 -2.96 -11.64
CA SER A 132 -11.63 -2.37 -11.34
C SER A 132 -11.74 -1.18 -10.40
N ILE A 133 -10.78 -1.05 -9.49
CA ILE A 133 -10.59 0.13 -8.66
C ILE A 133 -9.16 0.59 -8.84
N LYS A 134 -9.01 1.90 -9.01
CA LYS A 134 -7.71 2.55 -9.03
C LYS A 134 -7.61 3.42 -7.79
N PHE A 135 -6.56 3.20 -7.02
CA PHE A 135 -6.29 3.96 -5.82
C PHE A 135 -5.00 4.73 -6.01
N ASN A 136 -5.11 6.04 -6.16
CA ASN A 136 -3.95 6.90 -6.24
C ASN A 136 -3.62 7.39 -4.85
N PHE A 137 -2.39 7.18 -4.40
CA PHE A 137 -1.97 7.66 -3.09
C PHE A 137 -0.61 8.36 -3.11
N GLN A 138 -0.42 9.20 -2.11
CA GLN A 138 0.84 9.83 -1.77
C GLN A 138 1.24 9.36 -0.38
N ILE A 139 2.53 9.14 -0.19
CA ILE A 139 3.07 8.75 1.10
C ILE A 139 3.97 9.87 1.62
N LYS A 140 3.82 10.20 2.89
CA LYS A 140 4.87 10.83 3.68
C LYS A 140 5.34 9.83 4.73
N TYR A 141 6.57 9.96 5.18
CA TYR A 141 7.13 9.07 6.19
C TYR A 141 8.03 9.84 7.15
N ARG A 142 8.20 9.30 8.36
CA ARG A 142 9.11 9.85 9.37
C ARG A 142 9.67 8.75 10.24
N LYS A 143 10.83 9.01 10.84
CA LYS A 143 11.32 8.15 11.93
C LYS A 143 10.34 8.25 13.10
N VAL A 144 10.07 7.14 13.77
CA VAL A 144 9.23 7.10 14.99
C VAL A 144 9.68 8.18 15.97
N GLY A 145 8.72 8.98 16.47
CA GLY A 145 8.98 10.09 17.38
C GLY A 145 9.59 11.35 16.76
N SER A 146 9.88 11.37 15.45
CA SER A 146 10.30 12.58 14.76
C SER A 146 9.13 13.54 14.51
N LYS A 147 9.38 14.85 14.56
CA LYS A 147 8.37 15.87 14.21
C LYS A 147 8.35 16.20 12.71
N LYS A 148 9.35 15.76 11.93
CA LYS A 148 9.50 16.12 10.51
C LYS A 148 9.07 14.98 9.59
N TRP A 149 8.07 15.25 8.76
CA TRP A 149 7.66 14.37 7.65
C TRP A 149 8.56 14.57 6.43
N LYS A 150 9.01 13.46 5.83
CA LYS A 150 9.64 13.40 4.51
C LYS A 150 8.59 12.94 3.50
N LYS A 151 8.55 13.56 2.32
CA LYS A 151 7.61 13.17 1.27
C LYS A 151 8.24 12.10 0.37
N SER A 152 7.51 11.04 0.03
CA SER A 152 7.85 10.18 -1.10
C SER A 152 6.90 10.47 -2.28
N SER A 153 7.41 10.24 -3.49
CA SER A 153 6.69 10.43 -4.76
C SER A 153 5.45 9.50 -4.85
N PRO A 154 4.40 9.82 -5.63
CA PRO A 154 3.27 8.91 -5.82
C PRO A 154 3.73 7.54 -6.31
N GLN A 155 3.38 6.49 -5.57
CA GLN A 155 3.51 5.13 -6.05
C GLN A 155 2.30 4.82 -6.94
N LYS A 156 2.55 4.41 -8.19
CA LYS A 156 1.51 4.01 -9.13
C LYS A 156 1.26 2.53 -8.95
N TYR A 157 0.18 2.14 -8.26
CA TYR A 157 -0.27 0.74 -8.27
C TYR A 157 -1.69 0.66 -8.85
N ALA A 158 -1.86 -0.22 -9.83
CA ALA A 158 -3.16 -0.64 -10.30
C ALA A 158 -3.56 -1.93 -9.57
N TYR A 159 -4.76 -1.98 -9.01
CA TYR A 159 -5.26 -3.14 -8.26
C TYR A 159 -6.31 -3.88 -9.08
N ASN A 160 -6.16 -5.20 -9.18
CA ASN A 160 -7.16 -6.07 -9.78
C ASN A 160 -8.01 -6.69 -8.66
N PHE A 161 -9.34 -6.53 -8.74
CA PHE A 161 -10.27 -7.17 -7.80
C PHE A 161 -10.23 -8.70 -8.02
N ASP A 162 -10.38 -9.48 -6.95
CA ASP A 162 -10.32 -10.96 -6.92
C ASP A 162 -8.92 -11.62 -6.99
N LYS A 163 -7.81 -10.88 -7.03
CA LYS A 163 -6.49 -11.45 -6.70
C LYS A 163 -6.02 -10.89 -5.36
N GLU A 164 -5.90 -11.74 -4.34
CA GLU A 164 -5.47 -11.39 -2.97
C GLU A 164 -4.02 -10.85 -2.87
N LEU A 165 -3.42 -10.42 -3.97
CA LEU A 165 -2.01 -10.07 -4.04
C LEU A 165 -1.81 -8.75 -4.78
N LEU A 166 -1.19 -7.83 -4.05
CA LEU A 166 -0.48 -6.69 -4.61
C LEU A 166 0.86 -7.16 -5.15
N TRP A 167 1.10 -6.94 -6.43
CA TRP A 167 2.46 -6.90 -6.97
C TRP A 167 2.83 -5.43 -7.17
N LEU A 168 4.04 -5.08 -6.74
CA LEU A 168 4.70 -3.89 -7.26
C LEU A 168 4.86 -4.09 -8.77
N ASP A 169 4.33 -3.19 -9.57
CA ASP A 169 4.95 -2.95 -10.88
C ASP A 169 6.25 -2.18 -10.59
N VAL A 170 7.36 -2.91 -10.58
CA VAL A 170 8.71 -2.37 -10.76
C VAL A 170 9.01 -2.42 -12.25
#